data_AF-A0A063Y8N3-F1
#
_entry.id   AF-A0A063Y8N3-F1
#
_cell.length_a   1.000
_cell.length_b   1.000
_cell.length_c   1.000
_cell.angle_alpha   90.00
_cell.angle_beta   90.00
_cell.angle_gamma   90.00
#
_symmetry.space_group_name_H-M   'P 1'
#
loop_
_entity.id
_entity.type
_entity.pdbx_description
1 polymer ?
#
loop_
_entity_poly.entity_id
_entity_poly.type
_entity_poly.pdbx_seq_one_letter_code
_entity_poly.pdbx_strand_id
1 'polypeptide(L)'
;MHLKSVKLTHFRGYRATTVIPIDEAMTGIVGRNDDGKSTILEALAIFFGSGAVMAYKYGRKGFSLAVGVGVLMTYLKLLPRI
;
A
#
# COMPACT_ATOMS: atom_id res chain seq x y z
N MET A 1 11.08 8.22 -12.63
CA MET A 1 11.13 7.38 -11.42
C MET A 1 10.82 5.95 -11.82
N HIS A 2 11.61 4.95 -11.44
CA HIS A 2 11.37 3.53 -11.77
C HIS A 2 11.02 2.74 -10.51
N LEU A 3 9.82 2.16 -10.45
CA LEU A 3 9.39 1.28 -9.36
C LEU A 3 10.08 -0.09 -9.51
N LYS A 4 10.81 -0.54 -8.48
CA LYS A 4 11.56 -1.81 -8.50
C LYS A 4 10.90 -2.94 -7.73
N SER A 5 10.17 -2.62 -6.67
CA SER A 5 9.47 -3.61 -5.85
C SER A 5 8.43 -2.96 -4.96
N VAL A 6 7.41 -3.72 -4.59
CA VAL A 6 6.43 -3.36 -3.56
C VAL A 6 6.61 -4.29 -2.37
N LYS A 7 6.80 -3.74 -1.17
CA LYS A 7 6.89 -4.51 0.07
C LYS A 7 5.69 -4.21 0.95
N LEU A 8 4.88 -5.22 1.24
CA LEU A 8 3.70 -5.14 2.09
C LEU A 8 3.90 -5.94 3.37
N THR A 9 3.47 -5.45 4.52
CA THR A 9 3.52 -6.15 5.81
C THR A 9 2.37 -5.66 6.68
N HIS A 10 1.59 -6.57 7.24
CA HIS A 10 0.39 -6.27 8.02
C HIS A 10 -0.58 -5.30 7.30
N PHE A 11 -0.76 -5.46 5.99
CA PHE A 11 -1.60 -4.58 5.16
C PHE A 11 -2.65 -5.38 4.40
N ARG A 12 -3.95 -5.15 4.72
CA ARG A 12 -5.14 -5.70 4.03
C ARG A 12 -4.93 -7.10 3.41
N GLY A 13 -5.00 -8.14 4.23
CA GLY A 13 -4.82 -9.53 3.78
C GLY A 13 -3.35 -10.00 3.71
N TYR A 14 -2.39 -9.12 3.45
CA TYR A 14 -0.95 -9.42 3.53
C TYR A 14 -0.48 -9.38 4.99
N ARG A 15 -0.70 -10.49 5.72
CA ARG A 15 -0.29 -10.62 7.13
C ARG A 15 1.23 -10.68 7.26
N ALA A 16 1.87 -11.58 6.52
CA ALA A 16 3.33 -11.70 6.49
C ALA A 16 3.95 -10.66 5.55
N THR A 17 5.25 -10.41 5.73
CA THR A 17 6.02 -9.59 4.80
C THR A 17 6.05 -10.24 3.42
N THR A 18 5.49 -9.55 2.44
CA THR A 18 5.44 -9.98 1.05
C THR A 18 6.16 -8.94 0.20
N VAL A 19 7.13 -9.40 -0.60
CA VAL A 19 7.89 -8.56 -1.53
C VAL A 19 7.49 -8.96 -2.94
N ILE A 20 6.98 -8.00 -3.69
CA ILE A 20 6.54 -8.16 -5.07
C ILE A 20 7.56 -7.42 -5.93
N PRO A 21 8.45 -8.12 -6.65
CA PRO A 21 9.36 -7.46 -7.59
C PRO A 21 8.56 -6.86 -8.75
N ILE A 22 8.98 -5.68 -9.20
CA ILE A 22 8.47 -5.01 -10.39
C ILE A 22 9.64 -4.94 -11.36
N ASP A 23 9.60 -5.79 -12.38
CA ASP A 23 10.57 -5.82 -13.47
C ASP A 23 9.93 -5.42 -14.80
N GLU A 24 10.75 -5.34 -15.84
CA GLU A 24 10.34 -4.92 -17.18
C GLU A 24 9.45 -5.96 -17.89
N ALA A 25 9.49 -7.23 -17.44
CA ALA A 25 8.69 -8.31 -18.00
C ALA A 25 7.33 -8.47 -17.30
N MET A 26 7.06 -7.70 -16.24
CA MET A 26 5.79 -7.73 -15.53
C MET A 26 4.64 -7.28 -16.43
N THR A 27 3.71 -8.20 -16.72
CA THR A 27 2.56 -7.95 -17.60
C THR A 27 1.28 -7.57 -16.85
N GLY A 28 1.15 -7.96 -15.59
CA GLY A 28 -0.02 -7.65 -14.77
C GLY A 28 -0.09 -8.45 -13.47
N ILE A 29 -1.07 -8.12 -12.63
CA ILE A 29 -1.36 -8.82 -11.36
C ILE A 29 -2.64 -9.63 -11.55
N VAL A 30 -2.54 -10.96 -11.45
CA VAL A 30 -3.66 -11.91 -11.62
C VAL A 30 -3.85 -12.78 -10.36
N GLY A 31 -5.01 -13.41 -10.23
CA GLY A 31 -5.39 -14.19 -9.04
C GLY A 31 -6.90 -14.26 -8.86
N ARG A 32 -7.39 -15.00 -7.85
CA ARG A 32 -8.83 -15.10 -7.56
C ARG A 32 -9.36 -13.77 -7.03
N ASN A 33 -10.66 -13.57 -7.14
CA ASN A 33 -11.30 -12.43 -6.48
C ASN A 33 -11.04 -12.48 -4.98
N ASP A 34 -10.81 -11.30 -4.41
CA ASP A 34 -10.50 -11.09 -2.99
C ASP A 34 -9.13 -11.62 -2.51
N ASP A 35 -8.26 -12.08 -3.40
CA ASP A 35 -6.86 -12.46 -3.06
C ASP A 35 -5.94 -11.24 -2.79
N GLY A 36 -6.48 -10.02 -2.69
CA GLY A 36 -5.69 -8.82 -2.40
C GLY A 36 -4.96 -8.20 -3.60
N LYS A 37 -5.45 -8.41 -4.83
CA LYS A 37 -4.91 -7.74 -6.04
C LYS A 37 -5.07 -6.22 -5.97
N SER A 38 -6.29 -5.75 -5.67
CA SER A 38 -6.59 -4.31 -5.53
C SER A 38 -5.80 -3.68 -4.39
N THR A 39 -5.51 -4.43 -3.34
CA THR A 39 -4.72 -3.98 -2.20
C THR A 39 -3.31 -3.52 -2.59
N ILE A 40 -2.67 -4.19 -3.55
CA ILE A 40 -1.34 -3.78 -4.03
C ILE A 40 -1.44 -2.38 -4.70
N LEU A 41 -2.46 -2.17 -5.53
CA LEU A 41 -2.68 -0.88 -6.20
C LEU A 41 -3.09 0.22 -5.21
N GLU A 42 -3.90 -0.10 -4.20
CA GLU A 42 -4.25 0.83 -3.12
C GLU A 42 -3.02 1.27 -2.32
N ALA A 43 -2.12 0.34 -1.99
CA ALA A 43 -0.87 0.65 -1.30
C ALA A 43 0.00 1.62 -2.12
N LEU A 44 0.10 1.39 -3.43
CA LEU A 44 0.80 2.28 -4.35
C LEU A 44 0.14 3.66 -4.44
N ALA A 45 -1.19 3.72 -4.51
CA ALA A 45 -1.92 4.99 -4.55
C ALA A 45 -1.73 5.82 -3.26
N ILE A 46 -1.72 5.16 -2.09
CA ILE A 46 -1.41 5.80 -0.81
C ILE A 46 0.04 6.29 -0.78
N PHE A 47 0.99 5.47 -1.24
CA PHE A 47 2.41 5.82 -1.25
C PHE A 47 2.72 7.05 -2.12
N PHE A 48 2.14 7.11 -3.32
CA PHE A 48 2.33 8.23 -4.25
C PHE A 48 1.46 9.45 -3.96
N GLY A 49 0.50 9.33 -3.03
CA GLY A 49 -0.50 10.36 -2.78
C GLY A 49 -1.39 10.65 -4.00
N SER A 50 -1.48 9.71 -4.95
CA SER A 50 -2.11 9.91 -6.27
C SER A 50 -3.56 9.43 -6.34
N GLY A 51 -4.11 8.92 -5.25
CA GLY A 51 -5.55 8.75 -5.11
C GLY A 51 -6.15 10.02 -4.52
N ALA A 52 -7.22 10.54 -5.14
CA ALA A 52 -8.31 11.05 -4.33
C ALA A 52 -8.51 9.98 -3.25
N VAL A 53 -8.29 10.34 -1.99
CA VAL A 53 -8.65 9.48 -0.87
C VAL A 53 -10.18 9.40 -0.95
N MET A 54 -10.68 8.51 -1.82
CA MET A 54 -11.95 7.84 -1.63
C MET A 54 -11.71 7.05 -0.35
N ALA A 55 -11.76 7.76 0.77
CA ALA A 55 -12.10 7.18 2.03
C ALA A 55 -13.37 6.41 1.71
N TYR A 56 -13.23 5.10 1.51
CA TYR A 56 -14.37 4.21 1.52
C TYR A 56 -15.07 4.53 2.83
N LYS A 57 -16.14 5.33 2.75
CA LYS A 57 -17.10 5.49 3.83
C LYS A 57 -17.88 4.19 3.90
N TYR A 58 -17.19 3.10 4.24
CA TYR A 58 -17.85 1.97 4.87
C TYR A 58 -18.30 2.50 6.23
N GLY A 59 -19.62 2.54 6.41
CA GLY A 59 -20.29 3.37 7.40
C GLY A 59 -19.67 3.33 8.80
N ARG A 60 -19.76 4.48 9.48
CA ARG A 60 -19.63 4.64 10.94
C ARG A 60 -18.61 3.71 11.61
N LYS A 61 -17.32 4.03 11.48
CA LYS A 61 -16.37 4.32 12.58
C LYS A 61 -14.94 4.31 12.04
N GLY A 62 -14.34 5.50 12.00
CA GLY A 62 -12.90 5.70 12.16
C GLY A 62 -11.97 5.05 11.14
N PHE A 63 -11.84 5.66 9.96
CA PHE A 63 -10.53 5.75 9.33
C PHE A 63 -10.08 7.20 9.47
N SER A 64 -9.41 7.49 10.60
CA SER A 64 -8.85 8.82 10.82
C SER A 64 -7.72 9.03 9.83
N LEU A 65 -7.67 10.21 9.21
CA LEU A 65 -6.54 10.70 8.43
C LEU A 65 -5.20 10.55 9.20
N ALA A 66 -5.25 10.42 10.54
CA ALA A 66 -4.14 10.05 11.40
C ALA A 66 -3.49 8.68 11.07
N VAL A 67 -4.21 7.73 10.47
CA VAL A 67 -3.63 6.43 10.08
C VAL A 67 -2.74 6.60 8.83
N GLY A 68 -3.17 7.40 7.85
CA GLY A 68 -2.36 7.72 6.67
C GLY A 68 -1.10 8.51 7.03
N VAL A 69 -1.24 9.52 7.91
CA VAL A 69 -0.10 10.27 8.45
C VAL A 69 0.77 9.38 9.36
N GLY A 70 0.17 8.45 10.11
CA GLY A 70 0.88 7.53 11.01
C GLY A 70 1.75 6.51 10.27
N VAL A 71 1.27 5.96 9.14
CA VAL A 71 2.08 5.10 8.27
C VAL A 71 3.24 5.92 7.69
N LEU A 72 2.99 7.11 7.14
CA LEU A 72 4.06 7.96 6.60
C LEU A 72 5.07 8.39 7.67
N MET A 73 4.62 8.74 8.89
CA MET A 73 5.47 9.10 10.02
C MET A 73 6.29 7.92 10.57
N THR A 74 5.74 6.70 10.54
CA THR A 74 6.47 5.49 10.93
C THR A 74 7.57 5.19 9.91
N TYR A 75 7.28 5.34 8.61
CA TYR A 75 8.29 5.24 7.55
C TYR A 75 9.37 6.34 7.65
N LEU A 76 9.00 7.58 7.98
CA LEU A 76 9.98 8.68 8.16
C LEU A 76 10.88 8.50 9.39
N LYS A 77 10.40 7.81 10.44
CA LYS A 77 11.19 7.48 11.65
C LYS A 77 12.09 6.24 11.47
N LEU A 78 11.79 5.37 10.51
CA LEU A 78 12.56 4.16 10.18
C LEU A 78 13.63 4.38 9.10
N LEU A 79 13.67 5.55 8.47
CA LEU A 79 14.79 5.97 7.64
C LEU A 79 15.96 6.38 8.55
N PRO A 80 17.18 5.87 8.33
CA PRO A 80 18.35 6.37 9.05
C PRO A 80 18.47 7.88 8.77
N ARG A 81 18.47 8.68 9.83
CA ARG A 81 18.77 10.11 9.73
C ARG A 81 20.22 10.25 9.32
N ILE A 82 20.41 10.55 8.04
CA ILE A 82 21.65 11.10 7.48
C ILE A 82 21.43 12.60 7.31
#